data_AF-A0A7S1DVK6-F1
#
_entry.id   AF-A0A7S1DVK6-F1
#
_cell.length_a   1.000
_cell.length_b   1.000
_cell.length_c   1.000
_cell.angle_alpha   90.00
_cell.angle_beta   90.00
_cell.angle_gamma   90.00
#
_symmetry.space_group_name_H-M   'P 1'
#
loop_
_entity.id
_entity.type
_entity.pdbx_description
1 polymer ?
#
loop_
_entity_poly.entity_id
_entity_poly.type
_entity_poly.pdbx_seq_one_letter_code
_entity_poly.pdbx_strand_id
1 'polypeptide(L)'
;MSTVGALFAHMARPPFTFFVPWMQDWLSFLSKRTGIVHSASDMTPVAASLPKAYTEWAAEVRSTVPPKQLLEYHPRQGWPPLCDFLGVPPTECPTAPYPRDDSKDRWDRAVVWVSLATYKWPLILLVPVAVLGLITWASLRFVLGMGGG
;
A
#
# COMPACT_ATOMS: atom_id res chain seq x y z
N MET A 1 -8.56 8.78 0.27
CA MET A 1 -7.32 9.33 -0.31
C MET A 1 -6.38 8.16 -0.54
N SER A 2 -6.12 7.78 -1.80
CA SER A 2 -5.35 6.57 -2.11
C SER A 2 -3.87 6.92 -2.21
N THR A 3 -3.16 6.61 -1.15
CA THR A 3 -1.69 6.68 -1.07
C THR A 3 -1.13 5.27 -1.16
N VAL A 4 0.19 5.14 -1.27
CA VAL A 4 0.92 3.86 -1.12
C VAL A 4 0.41 3.05 0.08
N GLY A 5 0.16 3.72 1.22
CA GLY A 5 -0.38 3.08 2.42
C GLY A 5 -1.78 2.48 2.23
N ALA A 6 -2.65 3.12 1.43
CA ALA A 6 -3.96 2.56 1.11
C ALA A 6 -3.83 1.32 0.22
N LEU A 7 -2.91 1.32 -0.76
CA LEU A 7 -2.63 0.15 -1.58
C LEU A 7 -2.16 -1.03 -0.73
N PHE A 8 -1.24 -0.78 0.21
CA PHE A 8 -0.77 -1.81 1.15
C PHE A 8 -1.90 -2.37 2.01
N ALA A 9 -2.82 -1.53 2.50
CA ALA A 9 -3.98 -2.00 3.25
C ALA A 9 -4.92 -2.90 2.42
N HIS A 10 -4.99 -2.72 1.09
CA HIS A 10 -5.73 -3.62 0.21
C HIS A 10 -4.99 -4.94 -0.05
N MET A 11 -3.66 -4.90 -0.19
CA MET A 11 -2.82 -6.11 -0.33
C MET A 11 -2.77 -6.95 0.96
N ALA A 12 -3.04 -6.35 2.12
CA ALA A 12 -3.19 -7.07 3.39
C ALA A 12 -4.53 -7.84 3.51
N ARG A 13 -5.38 -7.85 2.47
CA ARG A 13 -6.65 -8.61 2.43
C ARG A 13 -6.58 -9.79 1.43
N PRO A 14 -7.38 -10.85 1.60
CA PRO A 14 -7.43 -11.97 0.65
C PRO A 14 -7.76 -11.49 -0.77
N PRO A 15 -7.17 -12.07 -1.84
CA PRO A 15 -6.32 -13.27 -1.87
C PRO A 15 -4.82 -13.01 -1.66
N PHE A 16 -4.40 -11.75 -1.53
CA PHE A 16 -2.99 -11.36 -1.48
C PHE A 16 -2.31 -11.73 -0.16
N THR A 17 -3.09 -11.96 0.90
CA THR A 17 -2.61 -12.46 2.20
C THR A 17 -1.91 -13.81 2.13
N PHE A 18 -2.25 -14.65 1.14
CA PHE A 18 -1.60 -15.96 0.96
C PHE A 18 -0.12 -15.83 0.56
N PHE A 19 0.25 -14.72 -0.08
CA PHE A 19 1.57 -14.56 -0.69
C PHE A 19 2.56 -13.78 0.18
N VAL A 20 2.13 -13.22 1.33
CA VAL A 20 3.03 -12.35 2.09
C VAL A 20 2.92 -12.46 3.63
N PRO A 21 3.29 -13.62 4.23
CA PRO A 21 3.35 -13.76 5.70
C PRO A 21 4.30 -12.75 6.37
N TRP A 22 5.45 -12.47 5.74
CA TRP A 22 6.50 -11.58 6.28
C TRP A 22 6.14 -10.08 6.26
N MET A 23 5.10 -9.66 5.52
CA MET A 23 4.73 -8.24 5.43
C MET A 23 4.04 -7.74 6.70
N GLN A 24 3.28 -8.60 7.39
CA GLN A 24 2.63 -8.23 8.65
C GLN A 24 3.67 -7.94 9.73
N ASP A 25 4.71 -8.76 9.81
CA ASP A 25 5.83 -8.55 10.73
C ASP A 25 6.59 -7.26 10.43
N TRP A 26 6.83 -6.95 9.15
CA TRP A 26 7.51 -5.73 8.72
C TRP A 26 6.71 -4.46 9.08
N LEU A 27 5.40 -4.45 8.88
CA LEU A 27 4.53 -3.32 9.28
C LEU A 27 4.53 -3.12 10.80
N SER A 28 4.54 -4.21 11.58
CA SER A 28 4.64 -4.14 13.04
C SER A 28 5.99 -3.58 13.52
N PHE A 29 7.08 -3.82 12.78
CA PHE A 29 8.40 -3.26 13.08
C PHE A 29 8.43 -1.74 12.82
N LEU A 30 7.84 -1.27 11.72
CA LEU A 30 7.76 0.16 11.41
C LEU A 30 6.85 0.92 12.38
N SER A 31 5.77 0.29 12.86
CA SER A 31 4.84 0.91 13.80
C SER A 31 5.43 1.05 15.21
N LYS A 32 6.23 0.08 15.67
CA LYS A 32 6.84 0.08 17.02
C LYS A 32 7.70 1.31 17.31
N ARG A 33 8.36 1.90 16.30
CA ARG A 33 9.21 3.09 16.49
C ARG A 33 8.51 4.43 16.29
N THR A 34 7.33 4.45 15.68
CA THR A 34 6.68 5.69 15.23
C THR A 34 5.52 6.15 16.12
N GLY A 35 5.13 5.33 17.12
CA GLY A 35 3.99 5.64 17.99
C GLY A 35 2.63 5.64 17.26
N ILE A 36 2.59 5.19 16.00
CA ILE A 36 1.37 5.15 15.19
C ILE A 36 0.49 4.00 15.68
N VAL A 37 -0.72 4.34 16.13
CA VAL A 37 -1.72 3.36 16.56
C VAL A 37 -2.37 2.74 15.32
N HIS A 38 -2.49 1.41 15.31
CA HIS A 38 -3.12 0.67 14.21
C HIS A 38 -4.44 0.04 14.67
N SER A 39 -5.42 -0.02 13.79
CA SER A 39 -6.69 -0.71 14.05
C SER A 39 -6.46 -2.21 14.20
N ALA A 40 -7.06 -2.83 15.22
CA ALA A 40 -6.91 -4.25 15.50
C ALA A 40 -7.52 -5.17 14.43
N SER A 41 -8.54 -4.70 13.70
CA SER A 41 -9.24 -5.52 12.70
C SER A 41 -8.53 -5.55 11.34
N ASP A 42 -7.95 -4.41 10.96
CA ASP A 42 -7.54 -4.16 9.58
C ASP A 42 -6.08 -3.70 9.46
N MET A 43 -5.36 -3.58 10.59
CA MET A 43 -3.96 -3.11 10.67
C MET A 43 -3.71 -1.77 9.95
N THR A 44 -4.74 -0.94 9.79
CA THR A 44 -4.60 0.40 9.20
C THR A 44 -4.25 1.44 10.27
N PRO A 45 -3.43 2.46 9.97
CA PRO A 45 -3.17 3.54 10.90
C PRO A 45 -4.45 4.29 11.29
N VAL A 46 -4.62 4.57 12.57
CA VAL A 46 -5.71 5.41 13.06
C VAL A 46 -5.41 6.86 12.67
N ALA A 47 -6.28 7.45 11.84
CA ALA A 47 -6.04 8.79 11.27
C ALA A 47 -5.75 9.86 12.33
N ALA A 48 -6.41 9.77 13.49
CA ALA A 48 -6.24 10.69 14.61
C ALA A 48 -4.84 10.67 15.24
N SER A 49 -4.10 9.55 15.16
CA SER A 49 -2.73 9.48 15.73
C SER A 49 -1.66 10.07 14.81
N LEU A 50 -1.96 10.27 13.52
CA LEU A 50 -0.95 10.64 12.52
C LEU A 50 -0.34 12.04 12.72
N PRO A 51 -1.12 13.12 12.99
CA PRO A 51 -0.53 14.45 13.14
C PRO A 51 0.42 14.52 14.33
N LYS A 52 0.02 13.91 15.45
CA LYS A 52 0.82 13.86 16.68
C LYS A 52 2.14 13.12 16.45
N ALA A 53 2.08 11.90 15.88
CA ALA A 53 3.25 11.11 15.56
C ALA A 53 4.23 11.86 14.63
N TYR A 54 3.71 12.56 13.61
CA TYR A 54 4.53 13.37 12.72
C TYR A 54 5.26 14.51 13.46
N THR A 55 4.54 15.25 14.31
CA THR A 55 5.14 16.38 15.05
C THR A 55 6.15 15.93 16.10
N GLU A 56 5.87 14.84 16.82
CA GLU A 56 6.77 14.29 17.85
C GLU A 56 8.06 13.79 17.22
N TRP A 57 7.97 13.03 16.12
CA TRP A 57 9.15 12.58 15.39
C TRP A 57 9.99 13.74 14.85
N ALA A 58 9.36 14.77 14.26
CA ALA A 58 10.08 15.94 13.78
C ALA A 58 10.81 16.69 14.91
N ALA A 59 10.18 16.80 16.09
CA ALA A 59 10.79 17.40 17.28
C ALA A 59 11.97 16.57 17.79
N GLU A 60 11.82 15.25 17.85
CA GLU A 60 12.88 14.32 18.26
C GLU A 60 14.10 14.43 17.34
N VAL A 61 13.90 14.42 16.02
CA VAL A 61 14.97 14.58 15.03
C VAL A 61 15.72 15.91 15.22
N ARG A 62 14.98 17.02 15.41
CA ARG A 62 15.59 18.35 15.67
C ARG A 62 16.40 18.39 16.95
N SER A 63 15.96 17.68 17.99
CA SER A 63 16.67 17.65 19.28
C SER A 63 17.89 16.73 19.29
N THR A 64 17.87 15.68 18.47
CA THR A 64 18.87 14.60 18.51
C THR A 64 19.99 14.81 17.50
N VAL A 65 19.69 15.36 16.33
CA VAL A 65 20.66 15.56 15.26
C VAL A 65 21.36 16.91 15.42
N PRO A 66 22.70 16.98 15.40
CA PRO A 66 23.42 18.24 15.45
C PRO A 66 22.98 19.21 14.33
N PRO A 67 22.84 20.52 14.59
CA PRO A 67 22.31 21.48 13.60
C PRO A 67 23.07 21.50 12.27
N LYS A 68 24.39 21.27 12.29
CA LYS A 68 25.22 21.24 11.08
C LYS A 68 25.01 19.99 10.21
N GLN A 69 24.34 18.97 10.74
CA GLN A 69 24.04 17.70 10.07
C GLN A 69 22.55 17.54 9.75
N LEU A 70 21.74 18.57 10.02
CA LEU A 70 20.29 18.55 9.77
C LEU A 70 19.91 19.60 8.73
N LEU A 71 19.25 19.17 7.66
CA LEU A 71 18.60 20.03 6.68
C LEU A 71 17.09 19.83 6.74
N GLU A 72 16.34 20.87 7.11
CA GLU A 72 14.89 20.89 6.98
C GLU A 72 14.49 21.23 5.55
N TYR A 73 14.36 20.21 4.72
CA TYR A 73 14.15 20.33 3.28
C TYR A 73 12.71 20.00 2.87
N HIS A 74 12.16 20.77 1.92
CA HIS A 74 10.90 20.44 1.24
C HIS A 74 11.17 20.19 -0.26
N PRO A 75 10.70 19.10 -0.88
CA PRO A 75 10.95 18.77 -2.29
C PRO A 75 10.57 19.84 -3.32
N ARG A 76 9.73 20.81 -2.93
CA ARG A 76 9.37 21.96 -3.77
C ARG A 76 10.49 23.00 -3.90
N GLN A 77 11.47 22.98 -2.99
CA GLN A 77 12.63 23.87 -3.03
C GLN A 77 13.64 23.47 -4.11
N GLY A 78 13.55 22.25 -4.66
CA GLY A 78 14.39 21.78 -5.75
C GLY A 78 15.82 21.45 -5.33
N TRP A 79 16.74 21.40 -6.28
CA TRP A 79 18.14 21.03 -6.06
C TRP A 79 18.98 22.00 -5.22
N PRO A 80 18.85 23.34 -5.33
CA PRO A 80 19.85 24.26 -4.77
C PRO A 80 20.13 24.08 -3.27
N PRO A 81 19.14 24.12 -2.35
CA PRO A 81 19.43 24.01 -0.91
C PRO A 81 19.93 22.61 -0.51
N LEU A 82 19.62 21.58 -1.31
CA LEU A 82 20.11 20.22 -1.08
C LEU A 82 21.57 20.07 -1.52
N CYS A 83 21.93 20.59 -2.70
CA CYS A 83 23.30 20.59 -3.20
C CYS A 83 24.23 21.36 -2.25
N ASP A 84 23.81 22.55 -1.81
CA ASP A 84 24.58 23.40 -0.89
C ASP A 84 24.85 22.68 0.44
N PHE A 85 23.82 22.04 1.01
CA PHE A 85 23.95 21.31 2.26
C PHE A 85 24.85 20.08 2.15
N LEU A 86 24.81 19.39 1.02
CA LEU A 86 25.66 18.22 0.74
C LEU A 86 27.09 18.60 0.36
N GLY A 87 27.40 19.90 0.21
CA GLY A 87 28.71 20.37 -0.23
C GLY A 87 29.04 20.02 -1.68
N VAL A 88 28.02 19.74 -2.50
CA VAL A 88 28.18 19.46 -3.93
C VAL A 88 28.46 20.77 -4.65
N PRO A 89 29.55 20.89 -5.43
CA PRO A 89 29.84 22.13 -6.14
C PRO A 89 28.73 22.46 -7.16
N PRO A 90 28.46 23.75 -7.45
CA PRO A 90 27.41 24.15 -8.39
C PRO A 90 27.53 23.53 -9.78
N THR A 91 28.76 23.16 -10.19
CA THR A 91 29.06 22.49 -11.46
C THR A 91 28.57 21.05 -11.53
N GLU A 92 28.40 20.38 -10.38
CA GLU A 92 27.93 19.00 -10.27
C GLU A 92 26.46 18.91 -9.84
N CYS A 93 25.87 20.03 -9.40
CA CYS A 93 24.47 20.08 -9.04
C CYS A 93 23.59 19.85 -10.29
N PRO A 94 22.57 18.97 -10.24
CA PRO A 94 21.77 18.65 -11.41
C PRO A 94 21.04 19.86 -11.99
N THR A 95 21.15 20.05 -13.30
CA THR A 95 20.39 21.07 -14.06
C THR A 95 19.00 20.58 -14.47
N ALA A 96 18.77 19.27 -14.42
CA ALA A 96 17.47 18.68 -14.69
C ALA A 96 16.44 19.11 -13.62
N PRO A 97 15.15 19.22 -13.98
CA PRO A 97 14.12 19.53 -13.00
C PRO A 97 14.11 18.48 -11.89
N TYR A 98 13.86 18.93 -10.65
CA TYR A 98 13.78 18.03 -9.50
C TYR A 98 12.68 16.98 -9.74
N PRO A 99 12.96 15.67 -9.54
CA PRO A 99 12.07 14.60 -9.93
C PRO A 99 10.73 14.66 -9.18
N ARG A 100 9.64 14.35 -9.89
CA ARG A 100 8.26 14.30 -9.35
C ARG A 100 7.53 13.04 -9.80
N ASP A 101 8.20 11.90 -9.64
CA ASP A 101 7.72 10.63 -10.17
C ASP A 101 6.66 9.96 -9.30
N ASP A 102 6.61 10.32 -8.02
CA ASP A 102 5.70 9.74 -7.03
C ASP A 102 4.36 10.51 -6.98
N SER A 103 3.66 10.55 -8.12
CA SER A 103 2.38 11.27 -8.21
C SER A 103 1.22 10.44 -7.65
N LYS A 104 0.29 11.13 -6.99
CA LYS A 104 -0.93 10.55 -6.41
C LYS A 104 -1.74 9.74 -7.43
N ASP A 105 -1.88 10.25 -8.65
CA ASP A 105 -2.71 9.65 -9.69
C ASP A 105 -2.20 8.26 -10.11
N ARG A 106 -0.89 8.01 -9.99
CA ARG A 106 -0.29 6.69 -10.25
C ARG A 106 -0.78 5.66 -9.23
N TRP A 107 -0.84 6.04 -7.95
CA TRP A 107 -1.31 5.17 -6.87
C TRP A 107 -2.82 5.00 -6.88
N ASP A 108 -3.58 6.03 -7.22
CA ASP A 108 -5.03 5.94 -7.34
C ASP A 108 -5.43 4.85 -8.36
N ARG A 109 -4.75 4.77 -9.51
CA ARG A 109 -4.97 3.70 -10.50
C ARG A 109 -4.59 2.31 -9.97
N ALA A 110 -3.45 2.20 -9.29
CA ALA A 110 -3.01 0.93 -8.72
C ALA A 110 -4.00 0.42 -7.67
N VAL A 111 -4.52 1.31 -6.81
CA VAL A 111 -5.51 0.96 -5.79
C VAL A 111 -6.82 0.47 -6.40
N VAL A 112 -7.31 1.12 -7.46
CA VAL A 112 -8.52 0.67 -8.17
C VAL A 112 -8.33 -0.75 -8.73
N TRP A 113 -7.21 -1.01 -9.40
CA TRP A 113 -6.94 -2.34 -9.97
C TRP A 113 -6.80 -3.43 -8.91
N VAL A 114 -6.06 -3.16 -7.83
CA VAL A 114 -5.93 -4.10 -6.72
C VAL A 114 -7.29 -4.34 -6.05
N SER A 115 -8.09 -3.30 -5.84
CA SER A 115 -9.43 -3.41 -5.25
C SER A 115 -10.37 -4.28 -6.10
N LEU A 116 -10.34 -4.11 -7.43
CA LEU A 116 -11.10 -4.95 -8.36
C LEU A 116 -10.64 -6.41 -8.30
N ALA A 117 -9.33 -6.66 -8.23
CA ALA A 117 -8.78 -7.99 -8.09
C ALA A 117 -9.19 -8.65 -6.76
N THR A 118 -9.12 -7.92 -5.64
CA THR A 118 -9.59 -8.37 -4.31
C THR A 118 -11.07 -8.76 -4.33
N TYR A 119 -11.95 -7.90 -4.89
CA TYR A 119 -13.40 -8.10 -4.82
C TYR A 119 -13.93 -9.14 -5.83
N LYS A 120 -13.30 -9.26 -7.01
CA LYS A 120 -13.78 -10.16 -8.07
C LYS A 120 -13.18 -11.56 -8.06
N TRP A 121 -12.05 -11.78 -7.39
CA TRP A 121 -11.42 -13.11 -7.29
C TRP A 121 -12.34 -14.24 -6.77
N PRO A 122 -13.18 -14.06 -5.73
CA PRO A 122 -14.09 -15.10 -5.31
C PRO A 122 -15.11 -15.46 -6.40
N LEU A 123 -15.57 -14.48 -7.19
CA LEU A 123 -16.50 -14.73 -8.31
C LEU A 123 -15.84 -15.54 -9.43
N ILE A 124 -14.54 -15.33 -9.68
CA ILE A 124 -13.78 -16.11 -10.68
C ILE A 124 -13.74 -17.60 -10.31
N LEU A 125 -13.69 -17.95 -9.02
CA LEU A 125 -13.70 -19.33 -8.55
C LEU A 125 -15.11 -19.91 -8.39
N LEU A 126 -16.10 -19.09 -8.04
CA LEU A 126 -17.49 -19.52 -7.88
C LEU A 126 -18.18 -19.84 -9.21
N VAL A 127 -17.85 -19.13 -10.29
CA VAL A 127 -18.47 -19.35 -11.62
C VAL A 127 -18.17 -20.75 -12.19
N PRO A 128 -16.92 -21.24 -12.25
CA PRO A 128 -16.62 -22.60 -12.71
C PRO A 128 -17.27 -23.68 -11.85
N VAL A 129 -17.30 -23.50 -10.52
CA VAL A 129 -17.94 -24.45 -9.60
C VAL A 129 -19.45 -24.50 -9.84
N ALA A 130 -20.09 -23.35 -10.04
CA ALA A 130 -21.51 -23.27 -10.38
C ALA A 130 -21.81 -23.92 -11.74
N VAL A 131 -20.96 -23.70 -12.74
CA VAL A 131 -21.09 -24.33 -14.08
C VAL A 131 -20.93 -25.85 -14.00
N LEU A 132 -19.93 -26.35 -13.27
CA LEU A 132 -19.74 -27.79 -13.05
C LEU A 132 -20.89 -28.41 -12.26
N GLY A 133 -21.42 -27.69 -11.26
CA GLY A 133 -22.62 -28.10 -10.53
C GLY A 133 -23.86 -28.18 -11.42
N LEU A 134 -24.05 -27.21 -12.32
CA LEU A 134 -25.15 -27.23 -13.29
C LEU A 134 -25.01 -28.35 -14.32
N ILE A 135 -23.79 -28.62 -14.79
CA ILE A 135 -23.51 -29.73 -15.73
C ILE A 135 -23.81 -31.06 -15.07
N THR A 136 -23.25 -31.31 -13.87
CA THR A 136 -23.47 -32.57 -13.14
C THR A 136 -24.95 -32.78 -12.78
N TRP A 137 -25.65 -31.72 -12.38
CA TRP A 137 -27.09 -31.75 -12.12
C TRP A 137 -27.91 -32.06 -13.38
N ALA A 138 -27.60 -31.41 -14.51
CA ALA A 138 -28.28 -31.66 -15.79
C ALA A 138 -28.02 -33.10 -16.29
N SER A 139 -26.78 -33.59 -16.17
CA SER A 139 -26.42 -34.97 -16.51
C SER A 139 -27.15 -35.99 -15.63
N LEU A 140 -27.21 -35.78 -14.31
CA LEU A 140 -27.95 -36.68 -13.41
C LEU A 140 -29.45 -36.70 -13.72
N ARG A 141 -30.05 -35.53 -13.96
CA ARG A 141 -31.48 -35.42 -14.30
C ARG A 141 -31.81 -36.13 -15.62
N PHE A 142 -30.93 -36.03 -16.61
CA PHE A 142 -31.08 -36.71 -17.90
C PHE A 142 -31.00 -38.24 -17.75
N VAL A 143 -30.03 -38.75 -16.98
CA VAL A 143 -29.87 -40.20 -16.74
C VAL A 143 -31.03 -40.77 -15.93
N LEU A 144 -31.45 -40.10 -14.86
CA LEU A 144 -32.59 -40.53 -14.03
C LEU A 144 -33.93 -40.40 -14.77
N GLY A 145 -34.04 -39.47 -15.72
CA GLY A 145 -35.22 -39.32 -16.58
C GLY A 145 -35.34 -40.40 -17.66
N MET A 146 -34.23 -40.99 -18.10
CA MET A 146 -34.22 -42.09 -19.08
C MET A 146 -34.50 -43.47 -18.48
N GLY A 147 -34.41 -43.64 -17.16
CA GLY A 147 -34.61 -44.93 -16.47
C GLY A 147 -36.05 -45.26 -16.09
N GLY A 148 -37.03 -44.43 -16.46
CA GLY A 148 -38.44 -44.57 -16.05
C GLY A 148 -39.43 -44.88 -17.18
N GLY A 149 -38.95 -45.37 -18.32
CA GLY A 149 -39.78 -45.80 -19.46
C GLY A 149 -39.94 -47.31 -19.54
#